data_AF-A0A3M1NXR2-F1
#
_entry.id   AF-A0A3M1NXR2-F1
#
_cell.length_a   1.000
_cell.length_b   1.000
_cell.length_c   1.000
_cell.angle_alpha   90.00
_cell.angle_beta   90.00
_cell.angle_gamma   90.00
#
_symmetry.space_group_name_H-M   'P 1'
#
loop_
_entity.id
_entity.type
_entity.pdbx_description
1 polymer ?
#
loop_
_entity_poly.entity_id
_entity_poly.type
_entity_poly.pdbx_seq_one_letter_code
_entity_poly.pdbx_strand_id
1 'polypeptide(L)'
;IGLNEHYCRRWLSISVLREMAADGGSTDPTETRVAAQRSRFVETGAEFFTITVARPLALSQGGHSSISLGFLMNDAFKRVVRFWNDDRVPVIEVNETCERCGLSTAQCSERVAPPEIFTQEQNQRVREEALRRFMLEHLSSNDSE
;
A
#
# COMPACT_ATOMS: atom_id res chain seq x y z
N ILE A 1 5.37 4.21 10.15
CA ILE A 1 3.91 4.46 10.25
C ILE A 1 3.59 4.90 11.67
N GLY A 2 3.01 6.10 11.81
CA GLY A 2 2.65 6.70 13.10
C GLY A 2 1.39 6.10 13.74
N LEU A 3 1.19 6.40 15.03
CA LEU A 3 0.10 5.85 15.85
C LEU A 3 -1.32 6.27 15.42
N ASN A 4 -1.46 7.37 14.69
CA ASN A 4 -2.75 7.93 14.26
C ASN A 4 -2.95 7.86 12.73
N GLU A 5 -2.20 6.99 12.05
CA GLU A 5 -2.34 6.82 10.61
C GLU A 5 -3.23 5.61 10.28
N HIS A 6 -3.99 5.71 9.20
CA HIS A 6 -4.92 4.69 8.77
C HIS A 6 -4.31 3.86 7.64
N TYR A 7 -4.00 2.60 7.93
CA TYR A 7 -3.52 1.64 6.94
C TYR A 7 -4.38 1.64 5.68
N CYS A 8 -3.72 1.51 4.53
CA CYS A 8 -4.38 1.46 3.25
C CYS A 8 -5.39 0.29 3.20
N ARG A 9 -6.68 0.62 3.05
CA ARG A 9 -7.77 -0.37 3.00
C ARG A 9 -7.75 -1.27 1.76
N ARG A 10 -6.88 -0.98 0.78
CA ARG A 10 -6.61 -1.80 -0.41
C ARG A 10 -5.52 -2.86 -0.18
N TRP A 11 -4.93 -2.93 1.02
CA TRP A 11 -4.09 -4.06 1.39
C TRP A 11 -4.93 -5.33 1.42
N LEU A 12 -4.44 -6.39 0.77
CA LEU A 12 -5.17 -7.64 0.61
C LEU A 12 -5.55 -8.29 1.95
N SER A 13 -4.72 -8.13 2.99
CA SER A 13 -5.05 -8.58 4.36
C SER A 13 -6.29 -7.90 4.92
N ILE A 14 -6.56 -6.65 4.55
CA ILE A 14 -7.70 -5.87 5.04
C ILE A 14 -8.93 -6.11 4.16
N SER A 15 -8.76 -6.17 2.82
CA SER A 15 -9.88 -6.39 1.91
C SER A 15 -10.52 -7.75 2.12
N VAL A 16 -9.72 -8.82 2.24
CA VAL A 16 -10.24 -10.18 2.49
C VAL A 16 -11.01 -10.25 3.81
N LEU A 17 -10.54 -9.56 4.86
CA LEU A 17 -11.28 -9.52 6.13
C LEU A 17 -12.62 -8.81 6.01
N ARG A 18 -12.71 -7.76 5.18
CA ARG A 18 -13.98 -7.06 4.90
C ARG A 18 -14.94 -7.93 4.10
N GLU A 19 -14.44 -8.67 3.12
CA GLU A 19 -15.22 -9.64 2.35
C GLU A 19 -15.78 -10.74 3.27
N MET A 20 -14.94 -11.29 4.16
CA MET A 20 -15.38 -12.27 5.16
C MET A 20 -16.47 -11.74 6.09
N ALA A 21 -16.35 -10.50 6.53
CA ALA A 21 -17.36 -9.85 7.35
C ALA A 21 -18.66 -9.57 6.58
N ALA A 22 -18.57 -9.24 5.29
CA ALA A 22 -19.72 -8.95 4.43
C ALA A 22 -20.55 -10.19 4.09
N ASP A 23 -19.91 -11.37 4.00
CA ASP A 23 -20.57 -12.65 3.70
C ASP A 23 -21.36 -13.22 4.90
N GLY A 24 -21.58 -12.42 5.95
CA GLY A 24 -22.32 -12.83 7.14
C GLY A 24 -21.48 -13.54 8.21
N GLY A 25 -20.15 -13.64 8.00
CA GLY A 25 -19.20 -14.19 8.96
C GLY A 25 -19.42 -15.68 9.19
N SER A 26 -18.72 -16.51 8.41
CA SER A 26 -18.72 -17.94 8.66
C SER A 26 -18.15 -18.26 10.04
N THR A 27 -18.91 -19.04 10.81
CA THR A 27 -18.50 -19.57 12.11
C THR A 27 -17.78 -20.90 11.97
N ASP A 28 -17.66 -21.45 10.74
CA ASP A 28 -16.92 -22.67 10.48
C ASP A 28 -15.42 -22.41 10.63
N PRO A 29 -14.77 -22.95 11.68
CA PRO A 29 -13.34 -22.73 11.92
C PRO A 29 -12.45 -23.35 10.84
N THR A 30 -12.99 -24.18 9.94
CA THR A 30 -12.27 -24.77 8.82
C THR A 30 -12.29 -23.90 7.56
N GLU A 31 -13.17 -22.88 7.49
CA GLU A 31 -13.19 -21.97 6.35
C GLU A 31 -11.87 -21.20 6.26
N THR A 32 -11.23 -21.30 5.10
CA THR A 32 -10.01 -20.56 4.79
C THR A 32 -10.17 -19.88 3.44
N ARG A 33 -9.88 -18.58 3.41
CA ARG A 33 -9.83 -17.80 2.17
C ARG A 33 -8.39 -17.53 1.80
N VAL A 34 -8.07 -17.79 0.55
CA VAL A 34 -6.74 -17.50 -0.01
C VAL A 34 -6.93 -16.57 -1.20
N ALA A 35 -6.19 -15.48 -1.20
CA ALA A 35 -6.20 -14.52 -2.29
C ALA A 35 -4.78 -14.11 -2.65
N ALA A 36 -4.60 -13.60 -3.87
CA ALA A 36 -3.33 -13.03 -4.31
C ALA A 36 -3.56 -11.68 -5.00
N GLN A 37 -2.57 -10.80 -4.89
CA GLN A 37 -2.58 -9.46 -5.47
C GLN A 37 -1.15 -9.02 -5.82
N ARG A 38 -1.00 -8.24 -6.88
CA ARG A 38 0.21 -7.46 -7.14
C ARG A 38 0.00 -6.05 -6.60
N SER A 39 0.59 -5.76 -5.44
CA SER A 39 0.48 -4.49 -4.75
C SER A 39 1.51 -3.51 -5.30
N ARG A 40 1.08 -2.49 -6.03
CA ARG A 40 1.94 -1.42 -6.55
C ARG A 40 1.87 -0.21 -5.61
N PHE A 41 2.98 0.13 -4.97
CA PHE A 41 3.08 1.31 -4.11
C PHE A 41 3.18 2.56 -4.98
N VAL A 42 2.18 3.43 -4.89
CA VAL A 42 2.02 4.58 -5.80
C VAL A 42 3.17 5.60 -5.71
N GLU A 43 3.77 5.76 -4.54
CA GLU A 43 4.82 6.77 -4.33
C GLU A 43 6.22 6.27 -4.72
N THR A 44 6.47 4.97 -4.55
CA THR A 44 7.80 4.38 -4.77
C THR A 44 7.89 3.61 -6.08
N GLY A 45 6.76 3.27 -6.68
CA GLY A 45 6.67 2.35 -7.82
C GLY A 45 6.99 0.89 -7.47
N ALA A 46 7.33 0.59 -6.21
CA ALA A 46 7.67 -0.76 -5.79
C ALA A 46 6.45 -1.69 -5.92
N GLU A 47 6.67 -2.87 -6.49
CA GLU A 47 5.64 -3.88 -6.68
C GLU A 47 5.92 -5.10 -5.80
N PHE A 48 4.88 -5.57 -5.11
CA PHE A 48 4.94 -6.77 -4.27
C PHE A 48 3.87 -7.77 -4.69
N PHE A 49 4.27 -9.00 -4.98
CA PHE A 49 3.36 -10.11 -5.14
C PHE A 49 2.95 -10.57 -3.74
N THR A 50 1.69 -10.38 -3.40
CA THR A 50 1.14 -10.62 -2.07
C THR A 50 0.20 -11.80 -2.11
N ILE A 51 0.38 -12.76 -1.21
CA ILE A 51 -0.57 -13.86 -0.97
C ILE A 51 -1.12 -13.67 0.44
N THR A 52 -2.43 -13.71 0.59
CA THR A 52 -3.10 -13.57 1.87
C THR A 52 -3.89 -14.83 2.17
N VAL A 53 -3.79 -15.29 3.41
CA VAL A 53 -4.64 -16.34 3.97
C VAL A 53 -5.45 -15.74 5.11
N ALA A 54 -6.78 -15.90 5.08
CA ALA A 54 -7.68 -15.45 6.13
C ALA A 54 -8.57 -16.59 6.62
N ARG A 55 -8.88 -16.59 7.92
CA ARG A 55 -9.68 -17.63 8.59
C ARG A 55 -10.44 -17.06 9.80
N PRO A 56 -11.57 -17.65 10.19
CA PRO A 56 -12.21 -17.36 11.47
C PRO A 56 -11.29 -17.65 12.65
N LEU A 57 -11.47 -16.91 13.73
CA LEU A 57 -10.79 -17.13 15.00
C LEU A 57 -11.52 -18.21 15.79
N ALA A 58 -10.82 -19.29 16.15
CA ALA A 58 -11.40 -20.42 16.88
C ALA A 58 -12.02 -20.03 18.24
N LEU A 59 -11.49 -18.98 18.89
CA LEU A 59 -11.88 -18.57 20.25
C LEU A 59 -12.79 -17.34 20.29
N SER A 60 -13.08 -16.71 19.14
CA SER A 60 -13.86 -15.47 19.08
C SER A 60 -14.93 -15.58 18.00
N GLN A 61 -16.19 -15.73 18.41
CA GLN A 61 -17.30 -15.83 17.46
C GLN A 61 -17.43 -14.53 16.65
N GLY A 62 -17.44 -14.67 15.32
CA GLY A 62 -17.47 -13.54 14.38
C GLY A 62 -16.12 -12.82 14.20
N GLY A 63 -15.07 -13.26 14.89
CA GLY A 63 -13.72 -12.74 14.68
C GLY A 63 -13.02 -13.44 13.51
N HIS A 64 -12.28 -12.68 12.71
CA HIS A 64 -11.44 -13.20 11.63
C HIS A 64 -10.00 -12.72 11.77
N SER A 65 -9.06 -13.52 11.29
CA SER A 65 -7.63 -13.18 11.22
C SER A 65 -7.12 -13.40 9.81
N SER A 66 -6.20 -12.56 9.37
CA SER A 66 -5.51 -12.72 8.10
C SER A 66 -4.01 -12.53 8.26
N ILE A 67 -3.26 -13.23 7.42
CA ILE A 67 -1.81 -13.07 7.28
C ILE A 67 -1.50 -12.88 5.80
N SER A 68 -0.58 -11.96 5.51
CA SER A 68 -0.08 -11.71 4.16
C SER A 68 1.40 -11.99 4.07
N LEU A 69 1.80 -12.68 3.01
CA LEU A 69 3.19 -12.85 2.61
C LEU A 69 3.42 -12.04 1.33
N GLY A 70 4.33 -11.07 1.38
CA GLY A 70 4.68 -10.22 0.25
C GLY A 70 6.07 -10.52 -0.27
N PHE A 71 6.22 -10.64 -1.59
CA PHE A 71 7.49 -10.81 -2.28
C PHE A 71 7.75 -9.60 -3.17
N LEU A 72 8.91 -8.95 -3.02
CA LEU A 72 9.31 -7.89 -3.93
C LEU A 72 9.43 -8.44 -5.36
N MET A 73 8.71 -7.82 -6.30
CA MET A 73 8.66 -8.25 -7.70
C MET A 73 9.84 -7.70 -8.51
N ASN A 74 11.00 -8.32 -8.34
CA ASN A 74 12.15 -8.09 -9.19
C ASN A 74 12.27 -9.18 -10.29
N ASP A 75 13.27 -9.07 -11.16
CA ASP A 75 13.49 -10.03 -12.24
C ASP A 75 13.79 -11.44 -11.72
N ALA A 76 14.42 -11.56 -10.55
CA ALA A 76 14.66 -12.87 -9.93
C ALA A 76 13.36 -13.56 -9.53
N PHE A 77 12.43 -12.83 -8.91
CA PHE A 77 11.09 -13.34 -8.59
C PHE A 77 10.35 -13.76 -9.86
N LYS A 78 10.33 -12.91 -10.89
CA LYS A 78 9.62 -13.16 -12.15
C LYS A 78 10.15 -14.39 -12.90
N ARG A 79 11.45 -14.70 -12.78
CA ARG A 79 12.05 -15.93 -13.35
C ARG A 79 11.61 -17.21 -12.63
N VAL A 80 11.38 -17.15 -11.32
CA VAL A 80 11.03 -18.33 -10.51
C VAL A 80 9.52 -18.56 -10.48
N VAL A 81 8.74 -17.51 -10.23
CA VAL A 81 7.29 -17.61 -9.97
C VAL A 81 6.50 -17.43 -11.27
N ARG A 82 6.42 -18.48 -12.10
CA ARG A 82 5.85 -18.39 -13.47
C ARG A 82 4.39 -17.92 -13.57
N PHE A 83 3.62 -17.94 -12.48
CA PHE A 83 2.23 -17.49 -12.44
C PHE A 83 2.07 -16.04 -11.94
N TRP A 84 3.17 -15.31 -11.75
CA TRP A 84 3.12 -13.95 -11.18
C TRP A 84 2.24 -12.99 -11.99
N ASN A 85 2.08 -13.25 -13.30
CA ASN A 85 1.32 -12.44 -14.25
C ASN A 85 -0.02 -13.04 -14.66
N ASP A 86 -0.55 -14.02 -13.93
CA ASP A 86 -1.89 -14.56 -14.17
C ASP A 86 -2.93 -13.43 -14.08
N ASP A 87 -3.85 -13.36 -15.05
CA ASP A 87 -4.87 -12.31 -15.14
C ASP A 87 -5.82 -12.30 -13.92
N ARG A 88 -5.91 -13.43 -13.20
CA ARG A 88 -6.68 -13.54 -11.96
C ARG A 88 -5.96 -12.91 -10.76
N VAL A 89 -4.69 -12.50 -10.90
CA VAL A 89 -3.94 -11.77 -9.88
C VAL A 89 -3.92 -10.29 -10.23
N PRO A 90 -4.86 -9.48 -9.70
CA PRO A 90 -4.98 -8.09 -10.08
C PRO A 90 -3.77 -7.27 -9.64
N VAL A 91 -3.45 -6.22 -10.40
CA VAL A 91 -2.54 -5.16 -9.97
C VAL A 91 -3.38 -4.10 -9.27
N ILE A 92 -3.08 -3.82 -8.01
CA ILE A 92 -3.81 -2.85 -7.20
C ILE A 92 -2.83 -1.79 -6.72
N GLU A 93 -3.18 -0.54 -6.96
CA GLU A 93 -2.48 0.62 -6.44
C GLU A 93 -2.77 0.80 -4.95
N VAL A 94 -1.71 0.75 -4.15
CA VAL A 94 -1.75 0.84 -2.69
C VAL A 94 -0.73 1.86 -2.19
N ASN A 95 -0.80 2.17 -0.90
CA ASN A 95 0.30 2.80 -0.19
C ASN A 95 0.37 2.28 1.26
N GLU A 96 1.23 2.85 2.10
CA GLU A 96 1.29 2.53 3.53
C GLU A 96 0.00 2.90 4.25
N THR A 97 -0.36 4.18 4.21
CA THR A 97 -1.50 4.75 4.92
C THR A 97 -2.22 5.78 4.05
N CYS A 98 -3.46 6.12 4.42
CA CYS A 98 -4.24 7.12 3.70
C CYS A 98 -3.57 8.50 3.78
N GLU A 99 -3.01 8.85 4.93
CA GLU A 99 -2.36 10.13 5.22
C GLU A 99 -1.12 10.36 4.35
N ARG A 100 -0.43 9.28 3.96
CA ARG A 100 0.78 9.30 3.13
C ARG A 100 0.52 9.09 1.64
N CYS A 101 -0.72 8.81 1.25
CA CYS A 101 -1.07 8.41 -0.12
C CYS A 101 -1.42 9.62 -0.99
N GLY A 102 -0.77 9.78 -2.14
CA GLY A 102 -1.04 10.83 -3.12
C GLY A 102 -2.25 10.60 -4.02
N LEU A 103 -2.90 9.42 -3.96
CA LEU A 103 -4.10 9.16 -4.76
C LEU A 103 -5.25 10.09 -4.36
N SER A 104 -5.90 10.72 -5.34
CA SER A 104 -7.12 11.50 -5.10
C SER A 104 -8.28 10.61 -4.62
N THR A 105 -9.31 11.22 -4.03
CA THR A 105 -10.55 10.51 -3.64
C THR A 105 -11.25 9.87 -4.84
N ALA A 106 -11.15 10.49 -6.03
CA ALA A 106 -11.68 9.91 -7.27
C ALA A 106 -10.91 8.65 -7.71
N GLN A 107 -9.60 8.58 -7.42
CA GLN A 107 -8.76 7.42 -7.70
C GLN A 107 -8.83 6.35 -6.59
N CYS A 108 -9.29 6.71 -5.38
CA CYS A 108 -9.36 5.81 -4.22
C CYS A 108 -10.66 5.94 -3.44
N SER A 109 -11.64 5.10 -3.79
CA SER A 109 -12.93 4.96 -3.08
C SER A 109 -12.80 4.40 -1.66
N GLU A 110 -11.69 3.72 -1.36
CA GLU A 110 -11.42 3.07 -0.07
C GLU A 110 -10.68 3.99 0.93
N ARG A 111 -10.43 5.23 0.53
CA ARG A 111 -9.74 6.23 1.35
C ARG A 111 -10.61 6.59 2.56
N VAL A 112 -10.03 6.50 3.75
CA VAL A 112 -10.73 6.81 5.02
C VAL A 112 -10.17 8.04 5.73
N ALA A 113 -9.02 8.56 5.29
CA ALA A 113 -8.39 9.75 5.86
C ALA A 113 -7.79 10.66 4.76
N PRO A 114 -7.73 11.98 5.00
CA PRO A 114 -7.10 12.94 4.07
C PRO A 114 -5.58 12.73 3.96
N PRO A 115 -4.95 13.10 2.84
CA PRO A 115 -3.51 12.90 2.58
C PRO A 115 -2.64 13.99 3.23
N GLU A 116 -2.78 14.21 4.53
CA GLU A 116 -2.13 15.32 5.25
C GLU A 116 -0.60 15.22 5.23
N ILE A 117 -0.07 14.03 5.54
CA ILE A 117 1.38 13.79 5.57
C ILE A 117 1.96 13.88 4.15
N PHE A 118 1.28 13.30 3.16
CA PHE A 118 1.67 13.43 1.76
C PHE A 118 1.76 14.90 1.34
N THR A 119 0.73 15.71 1.67
CA THR A 119 0.70 17.13 1.32
C THR A 119 1.85 17.89 1.99
N GLN A 120 2.13 17.59 3.26
CA GLN A 120 3.26 18.16 3.98
C GLN A 120 4.60 17.79 3.33
N GLU A 121 4.79 16.52 2.96
CA GLU A 121 5.99 16.04 2.29
C GLU A 121 6.19 16.70 0.91
N GLN A 122 5.11 16.87 0.12
CA GLN A 122 5.18 17.58 -1.16
C GLN A 122 5.57 19.06 -0.96
N ASN A 123 4.95 19.74 0.00
CA ASN A 123 5.29 21.13 0.31
C ASN A 123 6.74 21.28 0.76
N GLN A 124 7.24 20.33 1.54
CA GLN A 124 8.64 20.32 1.98
C GLN A 124 9.59 20.12 0.80
N ARG A 125 9.31 19.16 -0.09
CA ARG A 125 10.10 18.93 -1.31
C ARG A 125 10.20 20.19 -2.17
N VAL A 126 9.06 20.87 -2.39
CA VAL A 126 9.04 22.13 -3.17
C VAL A 126 9.91 23.21 -2.53
N ARG A 127 9.89 23.34 -1.20
CA ARG A 127 10.74 24.31 -0.48
C ARG A 127 12.22 23.98 -0.60
N GLU A 128 12.58 22.71 -0.44
CA GLU A 128 13.96 22.23 -0.56
C GLU A 128 14.51 22.43 -1.98
N GLU A 129 13.70 22.16 -3.00
CA GLU A 129 14.08 22.40 -4.40
C GLU A 129 14.28 23.88 -4.70
N ALA A 130 13.41 24.75 -4.16
CA ALA A 130 13.55 26.20 -4.30
C ALA A 130 14.84 26.71 -3.64
N LEU A 131 15.13 26.26 -2.41
CA LEU A 131 16.37 26.60 -1.72
C LEU A 131 17.60 26.09 -2.47
N ARG A 132 17.56 24.85 -2.96
CA ARG A 132 18.65 24.25 -3.74
C ARG A 132 18.94 25.08 -4.99
N ARG A 133 17.90 25.50 -5.71
CA ARG A 133 18.03 26.34 -6.90
C ARG A 133 18.67 27.69 -6.58
N PHE A 134 18.18 28.35 -5.52
CA PHE A 134 18.74 29.62 -5.05
C PHE A 134 20.24 29.49 -4.70
N MET A 135 20.61 28.43 -3.97
CA MET A 135 22.01 28.15 -3.63
C MET A 135 22.88 27.94 -4.87
N LEU A 136 22.41 27.18 -5.87
CA LEU A 136 23.16 26.93 -7.11
C LEU A 136 23.39 28.24 -7.89
N GLU A 137 22.38 29.10 -8.00
CA GLU A 137 22.50 30.39 -8.69
C GLU A 137 23.50 31.34 -8.01
N HIS A 138 23.54 31.37 -6.67
CA HIS A 138 24.33 32.34 -5.89
C HIS A 138 25.71 31.82 -5.46
N LEU A 139 25.95 30.50 -5.46
CA LEU A 139 27.30 29.95 -5.29
C LEU A 139 28.11 30.04 -6.58
N SER A 140 27.48 29.89 -7.76
CA SER A 140 28.18 30.05 -9.05
C SER A 140 28.63 31.49 -9.35
N SER A 141 28.10 32.49 -8.64
CA SER A 141 28.47 33.90 -8.81
C SER A 141 29.63 34.33 -7.89
N ASN A 142 29.94 33.56 -6.83
CA ASN A 142 31.01 33.88 -5.88
C ASN A 142 32.37 33.22 -6.23
N ASP A 143 32.43 32.28 -7.17
CA ASP A 143 33.67 31.63 -7.61
C ASP A 143 34.33 32.33 -8.83
N SER A 144 33.84 33.51 -9.22
CA SER A 144 34.31 34.30 -10.37
C SER A 144 34.96 35.65 -10.03
N GLU A 145 35.29 35.90 -8.76
CA GLU A 145 36.22 36.96 -8.31
C GLU A 145 37.57 36.36 -7.88
#